data_AF-A0A520TS90-F1
#
_entry.id   AF-A0A520TS90-F1
#
_cell.length_a   1.000
_cell.length_b   1.000
_cell.length_c   1.000
_cell.angle_alpha   90.00
_cell.angle_beta   90.00
_cell.angle_gamma   90.00
#
_symmetry.space_group_name_H-M   'P 1'
#
loop_
_entity.id
_entity.type
_entity.pdbx_description
1 polymer ?
#
loop_
_entity_poly.entity_id
_entity_poly.type
_entity_poly.pdbx_seq_one_letter_code
_entity_poly.pdbx_strand_id
1 'polypeptide(L)' 'MMKVVTVIFEHLTNWGLAWFGLIFWGSIFNAIFLYFLSTNHSLGFALTAYILGLILGLLAKYRGWTWIN' A
#
# COMPACT_ATOMS: atom_id res chain seq x y z
N MET A 1 -12.79 19.66 17.38
CA MET A 1 -12.94 19.08 16.02
C MET A 1 -11.75 19.34 15.10
N MET A 2 -11.23 20.58 15.03
CA MET A 2 -10.19 20.97 14.06
C MET A 2 -8.85 20.21 14.17
N LYS A 3 -8.45 19.81 15.38
CA LYS A 3 -7.15 19.18 15.65
C LYS A 3 -7.01 17.73 15.16
N VAL A 4 -8.11 16.99 15.11
CA VAL A 4 -8.09 15.58 14.64
C VAL A 4 -7.94 15.55 13.12
N VAL A 5 -8.68 16.43 12.43
CA VAL A 5 -8.62 16.56 10.97
C VAL A 5 -7.22 16.94 10.52
N THR A 6 -6.57 17.93 11.16
CA THR A 6 -5.19 18.30 10.81
C THR A 6 -4.20 17.15 10.99
N VAL A 7 -4.28 16.39 12.09
CA VAL A 7 -3.40 15.23 12.32
C VAL A 7 -3.59 14.16 11.24
N ILE A 8 -4.83 13.91 10.81
CA ILE A 8 -5.12 12.94 9.73
C ILE A 8 -4.51 13.43 8.41
N PHE A 9 -4.71 14.70 8.04
CA PHE A 9 -4.17 15.25 6.81
C PHE A 9 -2.64 15.30 6.81
N GLU A 10 -2.01 15.68 7.91
CA GLU A 10 -0.55 15.64 8.07
C GLU A 10 -0.01 14.21 7.91
N HIS A 11 -0.70 13.22 8.50
CA HIS A 11 -0.31 11.83 8.34
C HIS A 11 -0.44 11.38 6.87
N LEU A 12 -1.59 11.61 6.23
CA LEU A 12 -1.82 11.23 4.84
C LEU A 12 -0.81 11.88 3.88
N THR A 13 -0.48 13.16 4.11
CA THR A 13 0.48 13.89 3.27
C THR A 13 1.90 13.34 3.45
N ASN A 14 2.32 13.09 4.70
CA ASN A 14 3.65 12.56 5.00
C ASN A 14 3.81 11.06 4.72
N TRP A 15 2.72 10.32 4.59
CA TRP A 15 2.71 8.87 4.36
C TRP A 15 2.10 8.48 3.02
N GLY A 16 1.86 9.44 2.13
CA GLY A 16 1.23 9.22 0.83
C GLY A 16 1.90 8.10 0.03
N LEU A 17 3.24 8.02 0.03
CA LEU A 17 3.99 6.94 -0.63
C LEU A 17 3.75 5.56 -0.02
N ALA A 18 3.62 5.46 1.30
CA ALA A 18 3.32 4.20 1.98
C ALA A 18 1.91 3.72 1.63
N TRP A 19 0.93 4.63 1.69
CA TRP A 19 -0.46 4.35 1.31
C TRP A 19 -0.60 4.04 -0.18
N PHE A 20 0.15 4.75 -1.03
CA PHE A 20 0.23 4.46 -2.46
C PHE A 20 0.78 3.06 -2.70
N GLY A 21 1.88 2.68 -2.04
CA GLY A 21 2.43 1.33 -2.16
C GLY A 21 1.45 0.25 -1.70
N LEU A 22 0.79 0.46 -0.55
CA LEU A 22 -0.25 -0.43 -0.07
C LEU A 22 -1.34 -0.65 -1.13
N ILE A 23 -1.93 0.42 -1.66
CA ILE A 23 -3.09 0.32 -2.55
C ILE A 23 -2.65 -0.14 -3.96
N PHE A 24 -1.66 0.50 -4.55
CA PHE A 24 -1.23 0.26 -5.92
C PHE A 24 -0.52 -1.09 -6.06
N TRP A 25 0.62 -1.27 -5.37
CA TRP A 25 1.38 -2.51 -5.46
C TRP A 25 0.62 -3.69 -4.83
N GLY A 26 -0.13 -3.46 -3.76
CA GLY A 26 -0.99 -4.48 -3.17
C GLY A 26 -2.05 -5.01 -4.15
N SER A 27 -2.67 -4.12 -4.93
CA SER A 27 -3.64 -4.53 -5.96
C SER A 27 -2.99 -5.31 -7.10
N ILE A 28 -1.78 -4.91 -7.54
CA ILE A 28 -1.02 -5.66 -8.56
C ILE A 28 -0.70 -7.06 -8.06
N PHE A 29 -0.14 -7.20 -6.84
CA PHE A 29 0.16 -8.51 -6.28
C PHE A 29 -1.09 -9.36 -6.06
N ASN A 30 -2.19 -8.75 -5.63
CA ASN A 30 -3.45 -9.47 -5.44
C ASN A 30 -4.00 -9.99 -6.78
N ALA A 31 -3.90 -9.20 -7.85
CA ALA A 31 -4.29 -9.63 -9.20
C ALA A 31 -3.37 -10.76 -9.72
N ILE A 32 -2.06 -10.68 -9.48
CA ILE A 32 -1.11 -11.76 -9.78
C ILE A 32 -1.52 -13.04 -9.03
N PHE A 33 -1.79 -12.96 -7.73
CA PHE A 33 -2.21 -14.12 -6.95
C PHE A 33 -3.54 -14.68 -7.43
N LEU A 34 -4.53 -13.84 -7.75
CA LEU A 34 -5.81 -14.28 -8.29
C LEU A 34 -5.62 -15.02 -9.62
N TYR A 35 -4.74 -14.52 -10.50
CA TYR A 35 -4.46 -15.13 -11.79
C TYR A 35 -3.79 -16.51 -11.65
N PHE A 36 -2.76 -16.64 -10.81
CA PHE A 36 -1.98 -17.88 -10.69
C PHE A 36 -2.59 -18.91 -9.74
N LEU A 37 -3.29 -18.48 -8.69
CA LEU A 37 -3.85 -19.38 -7.67
C LEU A 37 -5.35 -19.63 -7.84
N SER A 38 -6.05 -18.81 -8.63
CA SER A 38 -7.47 -18.92 -9.04
C SER A 38 -8.41 -19.53 -7.99
N THR A 39 -8.53 -20.87 -7.92
CA THR A 39 -9.41 -21.59 -6.98
C THR A 39 -8.94 -21.58 -5.52
N ASN A 40 -7.66 -21.32 -5.26
CA ASN A 40 -7.06 -21.24 -3.93
C ASN A 40 -6.90 -19.80 -3.43
N HIS A 41 -7.37 -18.82 -4.20
CA HIS A 41 -7.32 -17.42 -3.75
C HIS A 41 -8.17 -17.26 -2.49
N SER A 42 -7.53 -16.83 -1.41
CA SER A 42 -8.12 -16.74 -0.08
C SER A 42 -7.80 -15.39 0.52
N LEU A 43 -8.49 -15.06 1.63
CA LEU A 43 -8.20 -13.86 2.41
C LEU A 43 -6.72 -13.77 2.80
N GLY A 44 -6.06 -14.91 3.07
CA GLY A 44 -4.63 -14.95 3.40
C GLY A 44 -3.74 -14.48 2.24
N PHE A 45 -4.07 -14.85 1.00
CA PHE A 45 -3.35 -14.37 -0.19
C PHE A 45 -3.59 -12.88 -0.42
N ALA A 46 -4.82 -12.41 -0.29
CA ALA A 46 -5.14 -10.99 -0.40
C ALA A 46 -4.37 -10.16 0.64
N LEU A 47 -4.39 -10.57 1.91
CA LEU A 47 -3.63 -9.91 2.97
C LEU A 47 -2.13 -9.91 2.68
N THR A 48 -1.58 -11.04 2.23
CA THR A 48 -0.16 -11.14 1.85
C THR A 48 0.20 -10.17 0.73
N ALA A 49 -0.64 -10.05 -0.30
CA ALA A 49 -0.43 -9.11 -1.39
C ALA A 49 -0.39 -7.65 -0.90
N TYR A 50 -1.35 -7.25 -0.06
CA TYR A 50 -1.38 -5.89 0.50
C TYR A 50 -0.22 -5.63 1.48
N ILE A 51 0.22 -6.64 2.25
CA ILE A 51 1.43 -6.54 3.08
C ILE A 51 2.68 -6.30 2.21
N LEU A 52 2.83 -7.04 1.11
CA LEU A 52 3.93 -6.83 0.15
C LEU A 52 3.89 -5.41 -0.44
N GLY A 53 2.70 -4.94 -0.83
CA GLY A 53 2.51 -3.56 -1.29
C GLY A 53 2.91 -2.52 -0.25
N LEU A 54 2.50 -2.72 1.01
CA LEU A 54 2.87 -1.86 2.12
C LEU A 54 4.38 -1.84 2.35
N ILE A 55 5.05 -3.00 2.32
CA ILE A 55 6.52 -3.10 2.46
C ILE A 55 7.21 -2.26 1.38
N LEU A 56 6.76 -2.35 0.13
CA LEU A 56 7.30 -1.52 -0.96
C LEU A 56 7.05 -0.02 -0.74
N GLY A 57 5.84 0.34 -0.29
CA GLY A 57 5.52 1.74 0.04
C GLY A 57 6.37 2.31 1.17
N LEU A 58 6.60 1.53 2.23
CA LEU A 58 7.48 1.89 3.34
C LEU A 58 8.94 2.00 2.89
N LEU A 59 9.41 1.07 2.05
CA LEU A 59 10.75 1.11 1.48
C LEU A 59 10.96 2.36 0.62
N ALA A 60 10.00 2.68 -0.26
CA ALA A 60 10.04 3.88 -1.10
C ALA A 60 10.10 5.16 -0.25
N LYS A 61 9.27 5.24 0.80
CA LYS A 61 9.31 6.36 1.76
C LYS A 61 10.66 6.46 2.46
N TYR A 62 11.20 5.35 3.00
CA TYR A 62 12.49 5.34 3.69
C TYR A 62 13.65 5.75 2.78
N ARG A 63 13.60 5.33 1.51
CA ARG A 63 14.60 5.69 0.49
C ARG A 63 14.42 7.09 -0.09
N GLY A 64 13.36 7.82 0.28
CA GLY A 64 13.06 9.15 -0.26
C GLY A 64 12.68 9.12 -1.74
N TRP A 65 12.17 8.00 -2.26
CA TRP A 65 11.71 7.92 -3.65
C TRP A 65 10.48 8.80 -3.85
N THR A 66 10.45 9.55 -4.94
CA THR A 66 9.26 10.28 -5.38
C THR A 66 8.67 9.58 -6.59
N TRP A 67 7.34 9.56 -6.69
CA TRP A 67 6.67 8.93 -7.83
C TRP A 67 6.71 9.83 -9.08
N ILE A 68 6.70 11.14 -8.86
CA ILE A 68 6.88 12.19 -9.86
C ILE A 68 7.83 13.21 -9.22
N ASN A 69 8.91 13.54 -9.94
CA ASN A 69 9.77 14.67 -9.63
C ASN A 69 9.52 15.77 -10.66
#